data_AF-A0A1E8CZE0-F1
#
_entry.id   AF-A0A1E8CZE0-F1
#
_cell.length_a   1.000
_cell.length_b   1.000
_cell.length_c   1.000
_cell.angle_alpha   90.00
_cell.angle_beta   90.00
_cell.angle_gamma   90.00
#
_symmetry.space_group_name_H-M   'P 1'
#
loop_
_entity.id
_entity.type
_entity.pdbx_description
1 polymer ?
#
loop_
_entity_poly.entity_id
_entity_poly.type
_entity_poly.pdbx_seq_one_letter_code
_entity_poly.pdbx_strand_id
1 'polypeptide(L)'
;MQISDLADMVPELMAKHPTHTWVRTSSKNFPADLVLEIAPDLEPERKARVQVTTSLEVYFMDFAGHGVTDFAYEDEDRREVLGDQIDLAARVTLGPTRVILERAEDLLVRSTLIVDPDGPGREEFVTSYTPAYLTARLFRREVVREVLEFRGLHP
;
A
#
# COMPACT_ATOMS: atom_id res chain seq x y z
N MET A 1 -7.07 18.05 12.56
CA MET A 1 -5.62 17.97 12.32
C MET A 1 -5.25 18.46 10.91
N GLN A 2 -4.22 19.30 10.76
CA GLN A 2 -3.72 19.84 9.48
C GLN A 2 -2.59 18.95 8.90
N ILE A 3 -2.26 19.12 7.62
CA ILE A 3 -1.16 18.38 6.95
C ILE A 3 0.18 18.56 7.65
N SER A 4 0.45 19.74 8.23
CA SER A 4 1.66 19.99 9.03
C SER A 4 1.78 18.98 10.16
N ASP A 5 0.69 18.73 10.86
CA ASP A 5 0.66 17.91 12.06
C ASP A 5 0.93 16.44 11.71
N LEU A 6 0.38 15.94 10.59
CA LEU A 6 0.69 14.60 10.08
C LEU A 6 2.13 14.48 9.61
N ALA A 7 2.64 15.49 8.88
CA ALA A 7 4.02 15.50 8.39
C ALA A 7 5.06 15.53 9.52
N ASP A 8 4.70 16.13 10.67
CA ASP A 8 5.52 16.19 11.88
C ASP A 8 5.62 14.84 12.60
N MET A 9 4.66 13.94 12.40
CA MET A 9 4.63 12.60 13.00
C MET A 9 5.40 11.56 12.21
N VAL A 10 5.51 11.76 10.89
CA VAL A 10 6.19 10.85 9.96
C VAL A 10 7.61 10.46 10.42
N PRO A 11 8.48 11.37 10.91
CA PRO A 11 9.82 10.99 11.36
C PRO A 11 9.83 9.94 12.48
N GLU A 12 8.90 10.03 13.44
CA GLU A 12 8.80 9.06 14.54
C GLU A 12 8.35 7.69 14.02
N LEU A 13 7.40 7.67 13.07
CA LEU A 13 6.92 6.44 12.44
C LEU A 13 8.00 5.80 11.56
N MET A 14 8.76 6.60 10.82
CA MET A 14 9.91 6.14 10.02
C MET A 14 11.00 5.52 10.91
N ALA A 15 11.27 6.11 12.08
CA ALA A 15 12.31 5.63 12.99
C ALA A 15 12.04 4.20 13.52
N LYS A 16 10.79 3.71 13.45
CA LYS A 16 10.45 2.32 13.80
C LYS A 16 10.99 1.29 12.79
N HIS A 17 11.26 1.70 11.55
CA HIS A 17 11.76 0.82 10.48
C HIS A 17 13.12 1.33 9.95
N PRO A 18 14.21 1.12 10.70
CA PRO A 18 15.53 1.69 10.40
C PRO A 18 16.24 1.05 9.21
N THR A 19 15.75 -0.08 8.69
CA THR A 19 16.30 -0.82 7.54
C THR A 19 15.69 -0.39 6.20
N HIS A 20 14.93 0.70 6.20
CA HIS A 20 14.29 1.26 5.03
C HIS A 20 14.87 2.62 4.67
N THR A 21 14.96 2.85 3.38
CA THR A 21 15.17 4.16 2.78
C THR A 21 13.82 4.78 2.43
N TRP A 22 13.74 6.10 2.59
CA TRP A 22 12.49 6.85 2.51
C TRP A 22 12.61 8.04 1.58
N VAL A 23 11.58 8.24 0.76
CA VAL A 23 11.39 9.50 0.03
C VAL A 23 10.05 10.09 0.46
N ARG A 24 10.11 11.30 1.05
CA ARG A 24 8.92 12.04 1.46
C ARG A 24 8.65 13.16 0.48
N THR A 25 7.45 13.17 -0.09
CA THR A 25 6.94 14.27 -0.90
C THR A 25 5.67 14.81 -0.24
N SER A 26 5.60 16.11 0.01
CA SER A 26 4.37 16.77 0.46
C SER A 26 4.08 17.96 -0.44
N SER A 27 2.83 18.06 -0.89
CA SER A 27 2.37 19.15 -1.74
C SER A 27 0.90 19.41 -1.48
N LYS A 28 0.55 20.69 -1.27
CA LYS A 28 -0.86 21.13 -1.17
C LYS A 28 -1.59 21.14 -2.52
N ASN A 29 -0.89 20.86 -3.62
CA ASN A 29 -1.41 20.99 -4.99
C ASN A 29 -1.53 19.63 -5.72
N PHE A 30 -1.34 18.51 -5.02
CA PHE A 30 -1.48 17.16 -5.56
C PHE A 30 -2.77 16.51 -5.04
N PRO A 31 -3.35 15.51 -5.73
CA PRO A 31 -4.47 14.73 -5.21
C PRO A 31 -4.19 14.03 -3.86
N ALA A 32 -2.91 13.88 -3.48
CA ALA A 32 -2.47 13.45 -2.16
C ALA A 32 -1.63 14.55 -1.50
N ASP A 33 -1.91 14.82 -0.24
CA ASP A 33 -1.27 15.85 0.58
C ASP A 33 0.11 15.43 1.10
N LEU A 34 0.27 14.12 1.31
CA LEU A 34 1.51 13.47 1.73
C LEU A 34 1.69 12.17 0.94
N VAL A 35 2.92 11.95 0.48
CA VAL A 35 3.35 10.71 -0.17
C VAL A 35 4.67 10.27 0.48
N LEU A 36 4.70 9.02 0.91
CA LEU A 36 5.88 8.33 1.42
C LEU A 36 6.19 7.16 0.47
N GLU A 37 7.37 7.17 -0.11
CA GLU A 37 7.92 5.98 -0.75
C GLU A 37 8.87 5.29 0.22
N ILE A 38 8.70 3.98 0.35
CA ILE A 38 9.34 3.14 1.37
C ILE A 38 9.98 1.97 0.63
N ALA A 39 11.28 1.79 0.77
CA ALA A 39 12.01 0.68 0.15
C ALA A 39 13.07 0.14 1.10
N PRO A 40 13.31 -1.18 1.13
CA PRO A 40 14.32 -1.76 2.00
C PRO A 40 15.72 -1.42 1.44
N ASP A 41 16.69 -1.23 2.33
CA ASP A 41 18.05 -0.84 1.92
C ASP A 41 18.73 -1.88 1.04
N LEU A 42 18.41 -3.16 1.26
CA LEU A 42 18.98 -4.30 0.54
C LEU A 42 18.39 -4.49 -0.87
N GLU A 43 17.17 -4.04 -1.12
CA GLU A 43 16.43 -4.26 -2.38
C GLU A 43 15.56 -3.04 -2.74
N PRO A 44 16.16 -1.90 -3.15
CA PRO A 44 15.45 -0.62 -3.32
C PRO A 44 14.33 -0.63 -4.37
N GLU A 45 14.34 -1.59 -5.30
CA GLU A 45 13.28 -1.84 -6.27
C GLU A 45 11.99 -2.34 -5.63
N ARG A 46 12.07 -2.94 -4.44
CA ARG A 46 10.92 -3.43 -3.69
C ARG A 46 10.28 -2.29 -2.91
N LYS A 47 9.65 -1.39 -3.65
CA LYS A 47 9.11 -0.14 -3.13
C LYS A 47 7.60 -0.24 -2.88
N ALA A 48 7.18 0.21 -1.71
CA ALA A 48 5.79 0.51 -1.40
C ALA A 48 5.58 2.03 -1.34
N ARG A 49 4.34 2.46 -1.54
CA ARG A 49 3.95 3.87 -1.50
C ARG A 49 2.75 4.08 -0.59
N VAL A 50 2.91 4.89 0.45
CA VAL A 50 1.81 5.35 1.31
C VAL A 50 1.41 6.76 0.87
N GLN A 51 0.12 7.01 0.69
CA GLN A 51 -0.45 8.28 0.27
C GLN A 51 -1.54 8.69 1.25
N VAL A 52 -1.58 9.97 1.60
CA VAL A 52 -2.61 10.53 2.46
C VAL A 52 -3.30 11.67 1.72
N THR A 53 -4.63 11.60 1.64
CA THR A 53 -5.47 12.71 1.18
C THR A 53 -6.33 13.17 2.33
N THR A 54 -5.85 14.16 3.08
CA THR A 54 -6.46 14.68 4.31
C THR A 54 -7.84 15.27 4.09
N SER A 55 -8.07 15.89 2.92
CA SER A 55 -9.40 16.43 2.55
C SER A 55 -10.47 15.34 2.34
N LEU A 56 -10.05 14.10 2.07
CA LEU A 56 -10.93 12.95 1.89
C LEU A 56 -10.81 11.94 3.03
N GLU A 57 -9.90 12.19 3.99
CA GLU A 57 -9.62 11.30 5.12
C GLU A 57 -9.19 9.89 4.68
N VAL A 58 -8.55 9.81 3.51
CA VAL A 58 -8.12 8.55 2.87
C VAL A 58 -6.62 8.33 3.09
N TYR A 59 -6.30 7.11 3.53
CA TYR A 59 -4.94 6.60 3.67
C TYR A 59 -4.81 5.39 2.76
N PHE A 60 -3.82 5.43 1.86
CA PHE A 60 -3.69 4.45 0.79
C PHE A 60 -2.27 3.92 0.71
N MET A 61 -2.10 2.60 0.79
CA MET A 61 -0.84 1.91 0.58
C MET A 61 -0.89 1.14 -0.73
N ASP A 62 0.08 1.38 -1.62
CA ASP A 62 0.29 0.64 -2.86
C ASP A 62 1.59 -0.17 -2.78
N PHE A 63 1.51 -1.44 -3.16
CA PHE A 63 2.67 -2.31 -3.33
C PHE A 63 2.44 -3.26 -4.51
N ALA A 64 3.37 -3.26 -5.46
CA ALA A 64 3.36 -4.13 -6.64
C ALA A 64 2.00 -4.18 -7.39
N GLY A 65 1.31 -3.05 -7.46
CA GLY A 65 0.02 -2.91 -8.14
C GLY A 65 -1.21 -3.36 -7.33
N HIS A 66 -1.03 -3.74 -6.06
CA HIS A 66 -2.13 -3.90 -5.10
C HIS A 66 -2.24 -2.67 -4.21
N GLY A 67 -3.48 -2.17 -4.06
CA GLY A 67 -3.80 -1.06 -3.18
C GLY A 67 -4.64 -1.50 -1.97
N VAL A 68 -4.23 -1.05 -0.79
CA VAL A 68 -4.99 -1.13 0.48
C VAL A 68 -5.40 0.28 0.87
N THR A 69 -6.68 0.46 1.18
CA THR A 69 -7.24 1.76 1.58
C THR A 69 -7.82 1.66 2.97
N ASP A 70 -7.58 2.69 3.77
CA ASP A 70 -8.19 2.87 5.09
C ASP A 70 -8.61 4.34 5.30
N PHE A 71 -9.39 4.59 6.35
CA PHE A 71 -10.05 5.88 6.59
C PHE A 71 -9.90 6.30 8.06
N ALA A 72 -9.71 7.60 8.30
CA ALA A 72 -9.67 8.14 9.66
C ALA A 72 -10.40 9.49 9.77
N TYR A 73 -11.59 9.44 10.35
CA TYR A 73 -12.49 10.59 10.52
C TYR A 73 -12.18 11.40 11.78
N GLU A 74 -11.72 10.74 12.85
CA GLU A 74 -11.35 11.38 14.10
C GLU A 74 -9.85 11.71 14.13
N ASP A 75 -9.49 12.84 14.74
CA ASP A 75 -8.10 13.29 14.78
C ASP A 75 -7.17 12.32 15.54
N GLU A 76 -7.71 11.60 16.53
CA GLU A 76 -6.97 10.59 17.31
C GLU A 76 -6.62 9.36 16.46
N ASP A 77 -7.56 8.89 15.63
CA ASP A 77 -7.40 7.69 14.78
C ASP A 77 -6.42 7.92 13.62
N ARG A 78 -6.29 9.16 13.14
CA ARG A 78 -5.42 9.49 11.99
C ARG A 78 -3.95 9.10 12.22
N ARG A 79 -3.47 9.16 13.47
CA ARG A 79 -2.12 8.69 13.83
C ARG A 79 -1.98 7.20 13.66
N GLU A 80 -2.94 6.46 14.20
CA GLU A 80 -2.97 5.02 14.21
C GLU A 80 -3.06 4.49 12.78
N VAL A 81 -4.02 5.00 12.00
CA VAL A 81 -4.21 4.60 10.60
C VAL A 81 -2.98 4.90 9.74
N LEU A 82 -2.35 6.07 9.89
CA LEU A 82 -1.09 6.35 9.20
C LEU A 82 0.03 5.38 9.62
N GLY A 83 0.13 5.10 10.92
CA GLY A 83 1.07 4.14 11.47
C GLY A 83 0.87 2.75 10.87
N ASP A 84 -0.36 2.26 10.84
CA ASP A 84 -0.71 0.94 10.32
C ASP A 84 -0.40 0.81 8.83
N GLN A 85 -0.67 1.85 8.03
CA GLN A 85 -0.31 1.85 6.60
C GLN A 85 1.21 1.84 6.38
N ILE A 86 1.97 2.56 7.21
CA ILE A 86 3.44 2.54 7.16
C ILE A 86 3.98 1.18 7.60
N ASP A 87 3.46 0.63 8.68
CA ASP A 87 3.86 -0.68 9.21
C ASP A 87 3.52 -1.79 8.21
N LEU A 88 2.37 -1.73 7.55
CA LEU A 88 2.02 -2.63 6.45
C LEU A 88 3.00 -2.46 5.28
N ALA A 89 3.26 -1.23 4.83
CA ALA A 89 4.21 -0.96 3.75
C ALA A 89 5.64 -1.49 4.06
N ALA A 90 6.10 -1.35 5.31
CA ALA A 90 7.36 -1.90 5.76
C ALA A 90 7.36 -3.43 5.77
N ARG A 91 6.28 -4.06 6.26
CA ARG A 91 6.13 -5.53 6.27
C ARG A 91 6.08 -6.12 4.87
N VAL A 92 5.35 -5.53 3.93
CA VAL A 92 5.24 -6.04 2.55
C VAL A 92 6.49 -5.82 1.72
N THR A 93 7.39 -4.93 2.14
CA THR A 93 8.66 -4.66 1.45
C THR A 93 9.82 -5.45 2.03
N LEU A 94 9.76 -5.89 3.29
CA LEU A 94 10.78 -6.75 3.90
C LEU A 94 10.40 -8.24 3.95
N GLY A 95 9.16 -8.57 4.28
CA GLY A 95 8.73 -9.93 4.58
C GLY A 95 8.56 -10.81 3.34
N PRO A 96 8.32 -12.12 3.47
CA PRO A 96 7.78 -12.90 2.37
C PRO A 96 6.38 -12.37 2.01
N THR A 97 6.12 -12.11 0.73
CA THR A 97 4.88 -11.48 0.28
C THR A 97 4.48 -12.03 -1.08
N ARG A 98 3.18 -12.29 -1.25
CA ARG A 98 2.60 -12.68 -2.53
C ARG A 98 1.57 -11.65 -2.96
N VAL A 99 1.69 -11.16 -4.19
CA VAL A 99 0.67 -10.31 -4.82
C VAL A 99 0.06 -11.07 -5.99
N ILE A 100 -1.27 -11.14 -6.01
CA ILE A 100 -2.05 -11.74 -7.09
C ILE A 100 -2.83 -10.62 -7.75
N LEU A 101 -2.62 -10.43 -9.04
CA LEU A 101 -3.35 -9.46 -9.85
C LEU A 101 -4.22 -10.21 -10.85
N GLU A 102 -5.51 -9.93 -10.84
CA GLU A 102 -6.46 -10.44 -11.83
C GLU A 102 -6.79 -9.31 -12.79
N ARG A 103 -6.46 -9.50 -14.07
CA ARG A 103 -6.60 -8.49 -15.12
C ARG A 103 -7.43 -8.99 -16.29
N ALA A 104 -8.29 -8.12 -16.82
CA ALA A 104 -8.98 -8.35 -18.08
C ALA A 104 -8.43 -7.36 -19.11
N GLU A 105 -7.50 -7.82 -19.95
CA GLU A 105 -6.60 -6.95 -20.72
C GLU A 105 -5.85 -5.99 -19.75
N ASP A 106 -5.94 -4.68 -19.95
CA ASP A 106 -5.27 -3.69 -19.10
C ASP A 106 -6.06 -3.33 -17.82
N LEU A 107 -7.28 -3.86 -17.66
CA LEU A 107 -8.15 -3.54 -16.53
C LEU A 107 -7.86 -4.46 -15.33
N LEU A 108 -7.37 -3.89 -14.23
CA LEU A 108 -7.30 -4.61 -12.96
C LEU A 108 -8.72 -4.82 -12.41
N VAL A 109 -9.16 -6.07 -12.31
CA VAL A 109 -10.51 -6.43 -11.83
C VAL A 109 -10.51 -6.84 -10.37
N ARG A 110 -9.41 -7.41 -9.89
CA ARG A 110 -9.20 -7.76 -8.49
C ARG A 110 -7.70 -7.85 -8.22
N SER A 111 -7.31 -7.53 -7.00
CA SER A 111 -5.97 -7.75 -6.51
C SER A 111 -6.03 -8.32 -5.10
N THR A 112 -5.05 -9.16 -4.78
CA THR A 112 -4.89 -9.77 -3.45
C THR A 112 -3.43 -9.65 -3.03
N LEU A 113 -3.21 -9.12 -1.84
CA LEU A 113 -1.92 -9.06 -1.19
C LEU A 113 -1.93 -10.03 -0.01
N ILE A 114 -0.93 -10.89 0.06
CA ILE A 114 -0.76 -11.85 1.15
C ILE A 114 0.60 -11.60 1.78
N VAL A 115 0.58 -11.21 3.05
CA VAL A 115 1.77 -11.06 3.88
C VAL A 115 2.02 -12.39 4.58
N ASP A 116 3.27 -12.85 4.60
CA ASP A 116 3.67 -14.14 5.18
C ASP A 116 2.85 -15.33 4.64
N PRO A 117 2.84 -15.57 3.31
CA PRO A 117 1.90 -16.49 2.66
C PRO A 117 1.96 -17.94 3.17
N ASP A 118 3.14 -18.38 3.64
CA ASP A 118 3.42 -19.74 4.08
C ASP A 118 3.74 -19.82 5.59
N GLY A 119 3.64 -18.71 6.32
CA GLY A 119 3.98 -18.63 7.74
C GLY A 119 2.77 -18.47 8.66
N PRO A 120 2.99 -18.52 9.98
CA PRO A 120 1.93 -18.44 10.98
C PRO A 120 1.31 -17.03 11.11
N GLY A 121 1.97 -15.99 10.57
CA GLY A 121 1.52 -14.60 10.60
C GLY A 121 0.77 -14.18 9.34
N ARG A 122 0.17 -15.14 8.62
CA ARG A 122 -0.50 -14.89 7.35
C ARG A 122 -1.62 -13.85 7.49
N GLU A 123 -1.49 -12.76 6.76
CA GLU A 123 -2.53 -11.73 6.59
C GLU A 123 -2.88 -11.59 5.10
N GLU A 124 -4.17 -11.40 4.78
CA GLU A 124 -4.66 -11.32 3.40
C GLU A 124 -5.54 -10.07 3.20
N PHE A 125 -5.21 -9.28 2.19
CA PHE A 125 -5.90 -8.05 1.82
C PHE A 125 -6.43 -8.19 0.39
N VAL A 126 -7.74 -8.03 0.22
CA VAL A 126 -8.41 -8.24 -1.07
C VAL A 126 -9.10 -6.95 -1.51
N THR A 127 -8.76 -6.49 -2.71
CA THR A 127 -9.40 -5.32 -3.32
C THR A 127 -10.07 -5.74 -4.61
N SER A 128 -11.37 -5.46 -4.74
CA SER A 128 -12.17 -5.81 -5.92
C SER A 128 -12.63 -4.55 -6.65
N TYR A 129 -12.45 -4.51 -7.97
CA TYR A 129 -12.79 -3.37 -8.80
C TYR A 129 -14.07 -3.69 -9.60
N THR A 130 -15.22 -3.57 -8.93
CA THR A 130 -16.53 -3.94 -9.49
C THR A 130 -16.81 -3.33 -10.87
N PRO A 131 -16.54 -2.04 -11.13
CA PRO A 131 -16.75 -1.47 -12.46
C PRO A 131 -15.91 -2.15 -13.54
N ALA A 132 -14.62 -2.39 -13.27
CA ALA A 132 -13.71 -3.06 -14.20
C ALA A 132 -14.15 -4.50 -14.48
N TYR A 133 -14.60 -5.23 -13.45
CA TYR A 133 -15.14 -6.58 -13.59
C TYR A 133 -16.41 -6.61 -14.45
N LEU A 134 -17.35 -5.69 -14.22
CA LEU A 134 -18.57 -5.57 -15.01
C LEU A 134 -18.26 -5.22 -16.48
N THR A 135 -17.33 -4.31 -16.71
CA THR A 135 -16.83 -3.96 -18.04
C THR A 135 -16.22 -5.18 -18.73
N ALA A 136 -15.33 -5.91 -18.06
CA ALA A 136 -14.72 -7.13 -18.59
C ALA A 136 -15.78 -8.16 -19.01
N ARG A 137 -16.79 -8.37 -18.15
CA ARG A 137 -17.90 -9.29 -18.42
C ARG A 137 -18.76 -8.84 -19.60
N LEU A 138 -19.08 -7.54 -19.69
CA LEU A 138 -19.87 -6.98 -20.78
C LEU A 138 -19.19 -7.22 -22.14
N PHE A 139 -17.87 -7.04 -22.19
CA PHE A 139 -17.06 -7.26 -23.38
C PHE A 139 -16.54 -8.70 -23.54
N ARG A 140 -16.97 -9.63 -22.67
CA ARG A 140 -16.54 -11.04 -22.66
C ARG A 140 -15.02 -11.24 -22.68
N ARG A 141 -14.30 -10.35 -21.98
CA ARG A 141 -12.85 -10.43 -21.85
C ARG A 141 -12.45 -11.56 -20.92
N GLU A 142 -11.38 -12.25 -21.29
CA GLU A 142 -10.75 -13.25 -20.43
C GLU A 142 -10.03 -12.56 -19.26
N VAL A 143 -10.19 -13.12 -18.06
CA VAL A 143 -9.47 -12.68 -16.87
C VAL A 143 -8.22 -13.54 -16.71
N VAL A 144 -7.06 -12.90 -16.81
CA VAL A 144 -5.76 -13.53 -16.60
C VAL A 144 -5.29 -13.23 -15.18
N ARG A 145 -4.68 -14.24 -14.56
CA ARG A 145 -4.09 -14.14 -13.22
C ARG A 145 -2.57 -14.04 -13.33
N GLU A 146 -2.03 -12.98 -12.76
CA GLU A 146 -0.60 -12.75 -12.57
C GLU A 146 -0.26 -12.94 -11.08
N VAL A 147 0.85 -13.62 -10.79
CA VAL A 147 1.33 -13.86 -9.42
C VAL A 147 2.74 -13.34 -9.29
N LEU A 148 2.94 -12.40 -8.38
CA LEU A 148 4.23 -11.81 -8.02
C LEU A 148 4.61 -12.35 -6.65
N GLU A 149 5.77 -13.00 -6.56
CA GLU A 149 6.31 -13.59 -5.34
C GLU A 149 7.54 -12.81 -4.90
N PHE A 150 7.54 -12.37 -3.65
CA PHE A 150 8.65 -11.68 -3.02
C PHE A 150 9.13 -12.49 -1.82
N ARG A 151 10.44 -12.72 -1.76
CA ARG A 151 11.05 -13.47 -0.64
C ARG A 151 11.28 -12.55 0.54
N GLY A 152 11.38 -13.13 1.73
CA GLY A 152 11.82 -12.38 2.91
C GLY A 152 13.25 -11.89 2.74
N LEU A 153 13.47 -10.61 3.04
CA LEU A 153 14.78 -10.02 3.18
C LEU A 153 15.24 -10.24 4.62
N HIS A 154 16.26 -11.07 4.77
CA HIS A 154 16.96 -11.20 6.04
C HIS A 154 18.08 -10.15 6.08
N PRO A 155 18.16 -9.31 7.12
CA PRO A 155 19.34 -8.49 7.35
C PRO A 155 20.59 -9.33 7.63
#